data_AF-A0A086XXA1-F1
#
_entry.id   AF-A0A086XXA1-F1
#
_cell.length_a   1.000
_cell.length_b   1.000
_cell.length_c   1.000
_cell.angle_alpha   90.00
_cell.angle_beta   90.00
_cell.angle_gamma   90.00
#
_symmetry.space_group_name_H-M   'P 1'
#
loop_
_entity.id
_entity.type
_entity.pdbx_description
1 polymer ?
#
loop_
_entity_poly.entity_id
_entity_poly.type
_entity_poly.pdbx_seq_one_letter_code
_entity_poly.pdbx_strand_id
1 'polypeptide(L)' 'MTDADILTALQAAEQETGWRTPSLLVDLVVQKLDPTNAAEEAHFRAQAERVLFERNTCWGAG' A
#
# COMPACT_ATOMS: atom_id res chain seq x y z
N MET A 1 -10.98 4.88 5.57
CA MET A 1 -9.85 3.93 5.55
C MET A 1 -8.69 4.52 6.31
N THR A 2 -8.06 3.74 7.18
CA THR A 2 -6.96 4.17 8.05
C THR A 2 -5.61 3.64 7.55
N ASP A 3 -4.51 4.17 8.07
CA ASP A 3 -3.17 3.69 7.73
C ASP A 3 -2.95 2.22 8.13
N ALA A 4 -3.59 1.77 9.22
CA ALA A 4 -3.55 0.37 9.64
C ALA A 4 -4.25 -0.55 8.63
N ASP A 5 -5.35 -0.10 8.02
CA ASP A 5 -6.04 -0.86 6.97
C ASP A 5 -5.14 -0.97 5.72
N ILE A 6 -4.49 0.12 5.32
CA ILE A 6 -3.55 0.16 4.20
C ILE A 6 -2.33 -0.74 4.45
N LEU A 7 -1.78 -0.71 5.66
CA LEU A 7 -0.68 -1.60 6.04
C LEU A 7 -1.09 -3.08 5.94
N THR A 8 -2.29 -3.41 6.44
CA THR A 8 -2.84 -4.76 6.36
C THR A 8 -3.03 -5.19 4.91
N ALA A 9 -3.54 -4.30 4.06
CA ALA A 9 -3.70 -4.57 2.63
C ALA A 9 -2.36 -4.78 1.92
N LEU A 10 -1.33 -3.98 2.24
CA LEU A 10 0.03 -4.14 1.72
C LEU A 10 0.66 -5.49 2.14
N GLN A 11 0.50 -5.88 3.41
CA GLN A 11 0.98 -7.17 3.91
C GLN A 11 0.26 -8.35 3.24
N ALA A 12 -1.06 -8.26 3.05
CA ALA A 12 -1.83 -9.26 2.33
C ALA A 12 -1.40 -9.35 0.86
N ALA A 13 -1.17 -8.22 0.19
CA ALA A 13 -0.65 -8.16 -1.18
C ALA A 13 0.73 -8.83 -1.31
N GLU A 14 1.64 -8.61 -0.35
CA GLU A 14 2.94 -9.29 -0.30
C GLU A 14 2.80 -10.81 -0.12
N GLN A 15 1.91 -11.26 0.76
CA GLN A 15 1.69 -12.69 1.00
C GLN A 15 1.05 -13.39 -0.20
N GLU A 16 0.11 -12.73 -0.88
CA GLU A 16 -0.61 -13.27 -2.04
C GLU A 16 0.28 -13.37 -3.28
N THR A 17 1.13 -12.37 -3.50
CA THR A 17 1.93 -12.27 -4.74
C THR A 17 3.37 -12.73 -4.59
N GLY A 18 3.90 -12.74 -3.36
CA GLY A 18 5.33 -12.88 -3.09
C GLY A 18 6.17 -11.69 -3.56
N TRP A 19 5.55 -10.59 -4.01
CA TRP A 19 6.27 -9.44 -4.51
C TRP A 19 6.94 -8.66 -3.38
N ARG A 20 8.12 -8.13 -3.68
CA ARG A 20 8.83 -7.17 -2.82
C ARG A 20 8.97 -5.79 -3.45
N THR A 21 8.48 -5.63 -4.68
CA THR A 21 8.58 -4.38 -5.43
C THR A 21 7.51 -3.39 -4.93
N PRO A 22 7.90 -2.25 -4.35
CA PRO A 22 6.96 -1.32 -3.72
C PRO A 22 5.85 -0.82 -4.65
N SER A 23 6.19 -0.45 -5.88
CA SER A 23 5.20 0.06 -6.85
C SER A 23 4.13 -0.97 -7.20
N LEU A 24 4.51 -2.23 -7.39
CA LEU A 24 3.55 -3.30 -7.71
C LEU A 24 2.59 -3.59 -6.53
N LEU A 25 3.09 -3.50 -5.30
CA LEU A 25 2.27 -3.68 -4.11
C LEU A 25 1.28 -2.53 -3.94
N VAL A 26 1.74 -1.30 -4.13
CA VAL A 26 0.89 -0.10 -4.08
C VAL A 26 -0.19 -0.16 -5.17
N ASP A 27 0.19 -0.48 -6.42
CA ASP A 27 -0.76 -0.58 -7.53
C ASP A 27 -1.83 -1.64 -7.27
N LEU A 28 -1.44 -2.80 -6.75
CA LEU A 28 -2.39 -3.87 -6.40
C LEU A 28 -3.33 -3.44 -5.27
N VAL A 29 -2.80 -2.82 -4.22
CA VAL A 29 -3.63 -2.32 -3.10
C VAL A 29 -4.61 -1.27 -3.59
N VAL A 30 -4.17 -0.28 -4.36
CA VAL A 30 -5.04 0.77 -4.91
C VAL A 30 -6.11 0.17 -5.81
N GLN A 31 -5.79 -0.80 -6.66
CA GLN A 31 -6.79 -1.49 -7.49
C GLN A 31 -7.83 -2.25 -6.64
N LYS A 32 -7.41 -2.92 -5.56
CA LYS A 32 -8.33 -3.64 -4.66
C LYS A 32 -9.25 -2.72 -3.86
N LEU A 33 -8.86 -1.47 -3.68
CA LEU A 33 -9.66 -0.44 -3.02
C LEU A 33 -10.74 0.16 -3.94
N ASP A 34 -10.70 -0.18 -5.23
CA ASP A 34 -11.70 0.20 -6.24
C ASP A 34 -12.03 1.71 -6.24
N PRO A 35 -11.03 2.59 -6.49
CA PRO A 35 -11.24 4.03 -6.50
C PRO A 35 -12.24 4.43 -7.60
N THR A 36 -13.19 5.27 -7.24
CA THR A 36 -14.28 5.71 -8.13
C THR A 36 -13.87 6.86 -9.06
N ASN A 37 -12.76 7.53 -8.75
CA ASN A 37 -12.25 8.68 -9.50
C ASN A 37 -10.73 8.87 -9.31
N ALA A 38 -10.12 9.69 -10.17
CA ALA A 38 -8.67 9.90 -10.17
C ALA A 38 -8.13 10.61 -8.92
N ALA A 39 -8.93 11.45 -8.26
CA ALA A 39 -8.50 12.12 -7.02
C ALA A 39 -8.44 11.12 -5.86
N GLU A 40 -9.40 10.20 -5.80
CA GLU A 40 -9.44 9.11 -4.84
C GLU A 40 -8.31 8.10 -5.09
N GLU A 41 -8.05 7.73 -6.34
CA GLU A 41 -6.89 6.90 -6.71
C GLU A 41 -5.57 7.55 -6.24
N ALA A 42 -5.38 8.84 -6.55
CA ALA A 42 -4.19 9.58 -6.16
C ALA A 42 -4.03 9.65 -4.63
N HIS A 43 -5.14 9.82 -3.90
CA HIS A 43 -5.15 9.82 -2.45
C HIS A 43 -4.75 8.45 -1.88
N PHE A 44 -5.35 7.36 -2.35
CA PHE A 44 -5.02 6.01 -1.89
C PHE A 44 -3.59 5.60 -2.24
N ARG A 45 -3.12 5.97 -3.44
CA ARG A 45 -1.72 5.72 -3.85
C ARG A 45 -0.76 6.45 -2.91
N ALA A 46 -0.96 7.76 -2.68
CA ALA A 46 -0.10 8.54 -1.79
C ALA A 46 -0.12 8.00 -0.35
N GLN A 47 -1.28 7.54 0.14
CA GLN A 47 -1.39 6.92 1.46
C GLN A 47 -0.63 5.58 1.53
N ALA A 48 -0.79 4.71 0.53
CA ALA A 48 -0.10 3.42 0.46
C ALA A 48 1.42 3.58 0.33
N GLU A 49 1.90 4.52 -0.48
CA GLU A 49 3.32 4.84 -0.61
C GLU A 49 3.91 5.32 0.72
N ARG A 50 3.22 6.23 1.42
CA ARG A 50 3.66 6.73 2.73
C ARG A 50 3.73 5.60 3.76
N VAL A 51 2.67 4.79 3.88
CA VAL A 51 2.62 3.68 4.85
C VAL A 51 3.69 2.65 4.56
N LEU A 52 3.91 2.31 3.29
CA LEU A 52 4.97 1.38 2.88
C LEU A 52 6.37 1.95 3.17
N PHE A 53 6.58 3.24 2.92
CA PHE A 53 7.82 3.93 3.25
C PHE A 53 8.07 3.93 4.76
N GLU A 54 7.07 4.31 5.57
CA GLU A 54 7.16 4.30 7.03
C GLU A 54 7.45 2.89 7.57
N ARG A 55 6.80 1.86 7.04
CA ARG A 55 7.10 0.45 7.38
C ARG A 55 8.56 0.11 7.12
N ASN A 56 9.06 0.44 5.93
CA ASN A 56 10.42 0.07 5.52
C ASN A 56 11.51 0.89 6.22
N THR A 57 11.22 2.13 6.62
CA THR A 57 12.21 3.04 7.23
C THR A 57 12.14 3.08 8.76
N CYS A 58 10.94 3.10 9.35
CA CYS A 58 10.76 3.16 10.80
C CYS A 58 10.83 1.78 11.46
N TRP A 59 10.42 0.72 10.76
CA TRP A 59 10.33 -0.65 11.32
C TRP A 59 11.20 -1.68 10.56
N GLY A 60 11.95 -1.26 9.55
CA GLY A 60 12.84 -2.11 8.73
C GLY A 60 14.32 -2.06 9.11
N ALA A 61 14.70 -1.36 10.18
CA ALA A 61 16.03 -1.42 10.78
C ALA A 61 15.98 -2.26 12.07
N GLY A 62 15.91 -3.58 11.91
CA GLY A 62 15.99 -4.57 12.98
C GLY A 62 16.65 -5.84 12.49
#